data_AF-A0A1B3WML5-F1
#
_entry.id   AF-A0A1B3WML5-F1
#
_cell.length_a   1.000
_cell.length_b   1.000
_cell.length_c   1.000
_cell.angle_alpha   90.00
_cell.angle_beta   90.00
_cell.angle_gamma   90.00
#
_symmetry.space_group_name_H-M   'P 1'
#
loop_
_entity.id
_entity.type
_entity.pdbx_description
1 polymer ?
#
loop_
_entity_poly.entity_id
_entity_poly.type
_entity_poly.pdbx_seq_one_letter_code
_entity_poly.pdbx_strand_id
1 'polypeptide(L)'
;MSINKLEMYFVDDEDRQAFPTKYAIAKNVYVNDDLKTTWWWLRSSGSIGRYAAEIYPDGSIYYFGDYVYNGRVAVRPALRLRITP
;
A
#
# COMPACT_ATOMS: atom_id res chain seq x y z
N MET A 1 -2.22 -5.17 6.91
CA MET A 1 -2.12 -6.45 6.18
C MET A 1 -0.74 -6.99 6.44
N SER A 2 -0.56 -8.29 6.62
CA SER A 2 0.75 -8.91 6.35
C SER A 2 0.85 -9.25 4.86
N ILE A 3 2.06 -9.51 4.37
CA ILE A 3 2.31 -9.97 3.01
C ILE A 3 1.49 -11.23 2.68
N ASN A 4 1.51 -12.27 3.52
CA ASN A 4 0.74 -13.50 3.27
C ASN A 4 -0.77 -13.24 3.11
N LYS A 5 -1.33 -12.27 3.87
CA LYS A 5 -2.74 -11.90 3.73
C LYS A 5 -3.00 -11.10 2.46
N LEU A 6 -2.00 -10.33 2.00
CA LEU A 6 -2.07 -9.58 0.75
C LEU A 6 -2.26 -10.53 -0.44
N GLU A 7 -1.40 -11.54 -0.52
CA GLU A 7 -1.42 -12.56 -1.58
C GLU A 7 -2.70 -13.41 -1.56
N MET A 8 -3.35 -13.56 -0.40
CA MET A 8 -4.66 -14.22 -0.31
C MET A 8 -5.84 -13.35 -0.77
N TYR A 9 -5.74 -12.02 -0.67
CA TYR A 9 -6.88 -11.12 -0.92
C TYR A 9 -6.81 -10.42 -2.28
N PHE A 10 -5.63 -10.35 -2.90
CA PHE A 10 -5.42 -9.68 -4.17
C PHE A 10 -4.79 -10.66 -5.16
N VAL A 11 -5.40 -10.83 -6.33
CA VAL A 11 -5.01 -11.85 -7.30
C VAL A 11 -3.71 -11.45 -8.01
N ASP A 12 -3.57 -10.16 -8.32
CA ASP A 12 -2.45 -9.60 -9.07
C ASP A 12 -2.01 -8.22 -8.53
N ASP A 13 -1.06 -7.59 -9.22
CA ASP A 13 -0.56 -6.25 -8.89
C ASP A 13 -1.64 -5.17 -9.10
N GLU A 14 -2.45 -5.29 -10.15
CA GLU A 14 -3.48 -4.31 -10.49
C GLU A 14 -4.53 -4.20 -9.37
N ASP A 15 -4.90 -5.34 -8.79
CA ASP A 15 -5.75 -5.45 -7.60
C ASP A 15 -5.19 -4.72 -6.36
N ARG A 16 -3.86 -4.59 -6.27
CA ARG A 16 -3.15 -3.94 -5.14
C ARG A 16 -2.98 -2.43 -5.31
N GLN A 17 -3.29 -1.89 -6.48
CA GLN A 17 -3.16 -0.47 -6.75
C GLN A 17 -4.11 0.35 -5.85
N ALA A 18 -3.59 1.45 -5.31
CA ALA A 18 -4.36 2.34 -4.47
C ALA A 18 -4.52 3.72 -5.13
N PHE A 19 -5.76 4.16 -5.28
CA PHE A 19 -6.06 5.52 -5.73
C PHE A 19 -6.15 6.46 -4.52
N PRO A 20 -5.36 7.55 -4.49
CA PRO A 20 -5.34 8.46 -3.37
C PRO A 20 -6.67 9.23 -3.27
N THR A 21 -7.16 9.39 -2.05
CA THR A 21 -8.32 10.27 -1.80
C THR A 21 -7.91 11.75 -1.91
N LYS A 22 -8.88 12.65 -2.10
CA LYS A 22 -8.63 14.11 -2.05
C LYS A 22 -7.93 14.55 -0.76
N TYR A 23 -8.26 13.90 0.36
CA TYR A 23 -7.59 14.14 1.64
C TYR A 23 -6.10 13.74 1.60
N ALA A 24 -5.78 12.56 1.06
CA ALA A 24 -4.41 12.09 0.94
C ALA A 24 -3.57 13.03 0.04
N ILE A 25 -4.14 13.47 -1.09
CA ILE A 25 -3.51 14.44 -2.00
C ILE A 25 -3.21 15.75 -1.26
N ALA A 26 -4.17 16.27 -0.48
CA ALA A 26 -3.98 17.48 0.33
C ALA A 26 -2.94 17.32 1.45
N LYS A 27 -2.50 16.09 1.75
CA LYS A 27 -1.42 15.77 2.69
C LYS A 27 -0.08 15.47 2.00
N ASN A 28 0.07 15.82 0.72
CA ASN A 28 1.29 15.63 -0.08
C ASN A 28 1.76 14.17 -0.17
N VAL A 29 0.81 13.24 -0.19
CA VAL A 29 1.08 11.86 -0.60
C VAL A 29 1.59 11.84 -2.03
N TYR A 30 2.55 10.97 -2.31
CA TYR A 30 3.06 10.76 -3.67
C TYR A 30 1.96 10.21 -4.57
N VAL A 31 1.83 10.76 -5.78
CA VAL A 31 0.91 10.26 -6.80
C VAL A 31 1.73 10.02 -8.06
N ASN A 32 1.62 8.82 -8.61
CA ASN A 32 2.25 8.51 -9.89
C ASN A 32 1.48 9.20 -11.02
N ASP A 33 2.20 9.91 -11.90
CA ASP A 33 1.57 10.71 -12.95
C ASP A 33 0.91 9.88 -14.04
N ASP A 34 1.40 8.68 -14.33
CA ASP A 34 0.85 7.84 -15.40
C ASP A 34 -0.32 6.99 -14.88
N LEU A 35 -0.09 6.33 -13.74
CA LEU A 35 -1.04 5.37 -13.16
C LEU A 35 -2.12 6.04 -12.29
N LYS A 36 -1.89 7.27 -11.83
CA LYS A 36 -2.76 8.01 -10.88
C LYS A 36 -2.95 7.31 -9.53
N THR A 37 -2.08 6.36 -9.22
CA THR A 37 -2.06 5.58 -7.99
C THR A 37 -0.99 6.10 -7.03
N THR A 38 -0.95 5.55 -5.82
CA THR A 38 -0.02 5.96 -4.76
C THR A 38 0.62 4.77 -4.04
N TRP A 39 1.73 5.02 -3.36
CA TRP A 39 2.35 4.11 -2.41
C TRP A 39 1.47 3.90 -1.18
N TRP A 40 1.48 2.70 -0.61
CA TRP A 40 0.82 2.47 0.68
C TRP A 40 1.47 1.37 1.52
N TRP A 41 1.47 1.57 2.85
CA TRP A 41 2.12 0.68 3.82
C TRP A 41 1.34 -0.61 4.10
N LEU A 42 2.09 -1.72 4.24
CA LEU A 42 1.65 -2.93 4.90
C LEU A 42 1.81 -2.80 6.43
N ARG A 43 1.11 -3.67 7.18
CA ARG A 43 1.24 -3.76 8.65
C ARG A 43 2.33 -4.76 9.09
N SER A 44 2.94 -5.48 8.15
CA SER A 44 4.13 -6.29 8.41
C SER A 44 5.38 -5.41 8.34
N SER A 45 6.37 -5.71 9.18
CA SER A 45 7.69 -5.12 9.01
C SER A 45 8.25 -5.48 7.63
N GLY A 46 9.05 -4.59 7.07
CA GLY A 46 9.95 -4.90 5.98
C GLY A 46 11.10 -5.81 6.44
N SER A 47 12.18 -5.87 5.65
CA SER A 47 13.35 -6.71 5.97
C SER A 47 14.11 -6.25 7.22
N ILE A 48 13.89 -5.02 7.67
CA ILE A 48 14.47 -4.45 8.89
C ILE A 48 13.33 -4.00 9.80
N GLY A 49 13.41 -4.27 11.11
CA GLY A 49 12.30 -4.01 12.05
C GLY A 49 11.84 -2.55 12.19
N ARG A 50 12.58 -1.59 11.63
CA ARG A 50 12.20 -0.17 11.56
C ARG A 50 11.46 0.21 10.29
N TYR A 51 11.40 -0.70 9.32
CA TYR A 51 10.75 -0.48 8.03
C TYR A 51 9.42 -1.19 8.02
N ALA A 52 8.45 -0.62 7.33
CA ALA A 52 7.25 -1.33 6.95
C ALA A 52 7.36 -1.72 5.49
N ALA A 53 6.97 -2.95 5.15
CA ALA A 53 6.82 -3.30 3.74
C ALA A 53 5.73 -2.40 3.13
N GLU A 54 5.84 -2.11 1.84
CA GLU A 54 4.90 -1.22 1.16
C GLU A 54 4.58 -1.74 -0.25
N ILE A 55 3.57 -1.13 -0.85
CA ILE A 55 3.11 -1.43 -2.21
C ILE A 55 3.44 -0.24 -3.10
N TYR A 56 4.07 -0.53 -4.23
CA TYR A 56 4.36 0.45 -5.26
C TYR A 56 3.10 0.89 -6.02
N PRO A 57 3.15 2.01 -6.77
CA PRO A 57 1.97 2.56 -7.44
C PRO A 57 1.48 1.61 -8.54
N ASP A 58 2.37 0.80 -9.10
CA ASP A 58 2.06 -0.26 -10.06
C ASP A 58 1.42 -1.49 -9.40
N GLY A 59 1.44 -1.59 -8.07
CA GLY A 59 0.88 -2.69 -7.29
C GLY A 59 1.91 -3.71 -6.81
N SER A 60 3.16 -3.59 -7.24
CA SER A 60 4.23 -4.52 -6.86
C SER A 60 4.64 -4.36 -5.39
N ILE A 61 5.08 -5.46 -4.78
CA ILE A 61 5.43 -5.51 -3.36
C ILE A 61 6.89 -5.09 -3.16
N TYR A 62 7.12 -4.10 -2.30
CA TYR A 62 8.45 -3.76 -1.82
C TYR A 62 8.74 -4.40 -0.46
N TYR A 63 9.38 -5.58 -0.49
CA TYR A 63 9.68 -6.40 0.68
C TYR A 63 10.69 -5.79 1.65
N PHE A 64 11.64 -4.99 1.12
CA PHE A 64 12.61 -4.30 1.96
C PHE A 64 11.92 -3.27 2.86
N GLY A 65 10.93 -2.58 2.28
CA GLY A 65 10.14 -1.56 2.94
C GLY A 65 10.87 -0.24 3.08
N ASP A 66 10.18 0.73 3.64
CA ASP A 66 10.71 2.07 3.88
C ASP A 66 10.47 2.49 5.35
N TYR A 67 11.07 3.60 5.76
CA TYR A 67 10.90 4.18 7.08
C TYR A 67 9.46 4.63 7.30
N VAL A 68 8.85 4.15 8.39
CA VAL A 68 7.45 4.47 8.75
C VAL A 68 7.16 5.97 8.99
N TYR A 69 8.19 6.82 9.07
CA TYR A 69 8.04 8.28 9.17
C TYR A 69 8.03 8.99 7.80
N ASN A 70 8.15 8.27 6.68
CA ASN A 70 8.02 8.87 5.36
C ASN A 70 6.57 9.31 5.12
N GLY A 71 6.32 10.61 5.23
CA GLY A 71 4.99 11.21 5.07
C GLY A 71 4.44 11.21 3.64
N ARG A 72 5.21 10.78 2.64
CA ARG A 72 4.75 10.69 1.24
C ARG A 72 4.06 9.38 0.91
N VAL A 73 4.18 8.36 1.77
CA VAL A 73 3.52 7.06 1.57
C VAL A 73 2.13 7.10 2.20
N ALA A 74 1.11 6.71 1.45
CA ALA A 74 -0.26 6.77 1.91
C ALA A 74 -0.53 5.74 3.02
N VAL A 75 -1.57 6.03 3.80
CA VAL A 75 -2.05 5.11 4.84
C VAL A 75 -2.96 4.06 4.21
N ARG A 76 -2.77 2.79 4.60
CA ARG A 76 -3.46 1.58 4.13
C ARG A 76 -4.95 1.79 3.74
N PRO A 77 -5.37 1.32 2.55
CA PRO A 77 -6.78 1.25 2.16
C PRO A 77 -7.61 0.38 3.12
N ALA A 78 -8.82 0.84 3.46
CA ALA A 78 -9.78 0.05 4.21
C ALA A 78 -10.44 -0.99 3.28
N LEU A 79 -10.16 -2.28 3.50
CA LEU A 79 -10.82 -3.35 2.77
C LEU A 79 -12.20 -3.65 3.35
N ARG A 80 -13.23 -3.64 2.51
CA ARG A 80 -14.56 -4.15 2.83
C ARG A 80 -14.72 -5.53 2.19
N LEU A 81 -14.50 -6.57 2.98
CA LEU A 81 -14.68 -7.96 2.53
C LEU A 81 -16.14 -8.39 2.73
N ARG A 82 -16.72 -9.05 1.72
CA ARG A 82 -17.96 -9.82 1.89
C ARG A 82 -17.57 -11.24 2.27
N ILE A 83 -17.94 -11.67 3.47
CA ILE A 83 -17.79 -13.05 3.91
C ILE A 83 -19.14 -13.71 3.65
N THR A 84 -19.24 -14.48 2.56
CA THR A 84 -20.39 -15.37 2.33
C THR A 84 -20.21 -16.64 3.17
N PRO A 85 -21.27 -17.13 3.86
CA PRO A 85 -21.25 -18.39 4.60
C PRO A 85 -20.95 -19.60 3.72
#